data_AF-A0A2P8I3F7-F1
#
_entry.id   AF-A0A2P8I3F7-F1
#
_cell.length_a   1.000
_cell.length_b   1.000
_cell.length_c   1.000
_cell.angle_alpha   90.00
_cell.angle_beta   90.00
_cell.angle_gamma   90.00
#
_symmetry.space_group_name_H-M   'P 1'
#
loop_
_entity.id
_entity.type
_entity.pdbx_description
1 polymer ?
#
loop_
_entity_poly.entity_id
_entity_poly.type
_entity_poly.pdbx_seq_one_letter_code
_entity_poly.pdbx_strand_id
1 'polypeptide(L)'
;MTYQQNRRFVEAIRPHSPDDWLIVAGDVAEKFDDVEWALGVLRRRFAKVVWSPGNHELWTTKDDPVQARGEVRYKQLVELCRSIDVLTPEDEFAVFEGAGGPVAVAPLFTLYDYTFRPAGTTDKASALAVAQEAGVICTDEYFLHPDPYPSREAWCAARVEESERRLRAVDSSLRTVLINHWPLVRDPTFVLRYPEFALWCGTERTADWHLRFRAAVMVYGHLHIPRTIRKDGVRFDEVSLGYPREWQPRGWTAAPLLDVLREGDAR
;
A
#
# COMPACT_ATOMS: atom_id res chain seq x y z
N MET A 1 -15.37 10.11 5.06
CA MET A 1 -14.67 8.94 5.59
C MET A 1 -15.63 8.25 6.53
N THR A 2 -15.72 6.92 6.50
CA THR A 2 -16.70 6.16 7.30
C THR A 2 -16.54 6.35 8.80
N TYR A 3 -15.30 6.40 9.31
CA TYR A 3 -15.02 6.57 10.73
C TYR A 3 -14.57 8.00 11.06
N GLN A 4 -15.36 8.71 11.87
CA GLN A 4 -15.03 10.07 12.31
C GLN A 4 -13.73 10.14 13.12
N GLN A 5 -13.38 9.08 13.85
CA GLN A 5 -12.13 8.99 14.58
C GLN A 5 -10.92 9.01 13.64
N ASN A 6 -10.96 8.23 12.55
CA ASN A 6 -9.89 8.24 11.54
C ASN A 6 -9.83 9.59 10.81
N ARG A 7 -10.99 10.23 10.55
CA ARG A 7 -11.04 11.60 10.00
C ARG A 7 -10.28 12.62 10.87
N ARG A 8 -10.58 12.64 12.18
CA ARG A 8 -9.89 13.51 13.15
C ARG A 8 -8.39 13.23 13.19
N PHE A 9 -8.01 11.97 13.01
CA PHE A 9 -6.61 11.56 12.96
C PHE A 9 -5.89 12.17 11.76
N VAL A 10 -6.46 12.07 10.56
CA VAL A 10 -5.94 12.73 9.35
C VAL A 10 -5.87 14.25 9.53
N GLU A 11 -6.89 14.86 10.13
CA GLU A 11 -6.91 16.29 10.44
C GLU A 11 -5.84 16.72 11.46
N ALA A 12 -5.34 15.81 12.30
CA ALA A 12 -4.31 16.07 13.29
C ALA A 12 -2.88 15.86 12.78
N ILE A 13 -2.67 15.13 11.68
CA ILE A 13 -1.32 14.89 11.11
C ILE A 13 -0.66 16.23 10.77
N ARG A 14 0.57 16.43 11.27
CA ARG A 14 1.43 17.59 10.97
C ARG A 14 2.84 17.10 10.65
N PRO A 15 3.57 17.78 9.74
CA PRO A 15 4.99 17.54 9.59
C PRO A 15 5.78 18.05 10.81
N HIS A 16 7.01 17.60 10.94
CA HIS A 16 7.98 18.15 11.89
C HIS A 16 8.71 19.36 11.29
N SER A 17 8.90 19.38 9.97
CA SER A 17 9.54 20.46 9.19
C SER A 17 8.69 20.84 7.97
N PRO A 18 8.69 22.10 7.52
CA PRO A 18 8.02 22.48 6.26
C PRO A 18 8.50 21.69 5.04
N ASP A 19 9.69 21.10 5.08
CA ASP A 19 10.30 20.34 3.99
C ASP A 19 9.94 18.84 4.01
N ASP A 20 9.20 18.38 5.01
CA ASP A 20 8.88 16.96 5.16
C ASP A 20 7.98 16.44 4.03
N TRP A 21 8.30 15.24 3.56
CA TRP A 21 7.45 14.46 2.67
C TRP A 21 6.64 13.44 3.47
N LEU A 22 5.44 13.11 2.99
CA LEU A 22 4.61 12.06 3.60
C LEU A 22 4.32 10.93 2.61
N ILE A 23 4.55 9.70 3.06
CA ILE A 23 4.12 8.49 2.35
C ILE A 23 2.75 8.05 2.86
N VAL A 24 1.84 7.75 1.93
CA VAL A 24 0.50 7.21 2.20
C VAL A 24 0.36 5.89 1.43
N ALA A 25 0.63 4.77 2.10
CA ALA A 25 0.70 3.43 1.52
C ALA A 25 -0.66 2.71 1.45
N GLY A 26 -1.65 3.37 0.84
CA GLY A 26 -2.98 2.81 0.56
C GLY A 26 -3.97 2.85 1.73
N ASP A 27 -5.19 2.40 1.45
CA ASP A 27 -6.35 2.36 2.34
C ASP A 27 -6.68 3.70 3.03
N VAL A 28 -6.62 4.78 2.25
CA VAL A 28 -7.03 6.11 2.68
C VAL A 28 -8.53 6.15 2.97
N ALA A 29 -9.33 5.68 2.01
CA ALA A 29 -10.78 5.57 2.10
C ALA A 29 -11.33 4.71 0.95
N GLU A 30 -12.60 4.32 1.04
CA GLU A 30 -13.31 3.60 -0.03
C GLU A 30 -13.91 4.55 -1.07
N LYS A 31 -14.49 5.66 -0.62
CA LYS A 31 -15.21 6.61 -1.49
C LYS A 31 -14.26 7.61 -2.12
N PHE A 32 -14.49 7.93 -3.39
CA PHE A 32 -13.65 8.83 -4.16
C PHE A 32 -13.44 10.20 -3.48
N ASP A 33 -14.53 10.88 -3.08
CA ASP A 33 -14.48 12.20 -2.43
C ASP A 33 -13.73 12.18 -1.09
N ASP A 34 -13.73 11.03 -0.40
CA ASP A 34 -13.03 10.87 0.87
C ASP A 34 -11.52 10.72 0.67
N VAL A 35 -11.12 10.05 -0.41
CA VAL A 35 -9.72 9.97 -0.84
C VAL A 35 -9.22 11.37 -1.23
N GLU A 36 -10.00 12.11 -2.04
CA GLU A 36 -9.70 13.50 -2.40
C GLU A 36 -9.52 14.38 -1.17
N TRP A 37 -10.49 14.34 -0.26
CA TRP A 37 -10.45 15.14 0.95
C TRP A 37 -9.20 14.83 1.79
N ALA A 38 -8.89 13.55 2.02
CA ALA A 38 -7.79 13.14 2.89
C ALA A 38 -6.44 13.51 2.29
N LEU A 39 -6.20 13.16 1.02
CA LEU A 39 -4.95 13.49 0.33
C LEU A 39 -4.79 15.00 0.17
N GLY A 40 -5.86 15.74 -0.11
CA GLY A 40 -5.85 17.19 -0.18
C GLY A 40 -5.51 17.86 1.16
N VAL A 41 -6.03 17.35 2.29
CA VAL A 41 -5.68 17.82 3.64
C VAL A 41 -4.20 17.61 3.92
N LEU A 42 -3.66 16.44 3.59
CA LEU A 42 -2.25 16.11 3.82
C LEU A 42 -1.33 16.92 2.91
N ARG A 43 -1.67 17.06 1.62
CA ARG A 43 -0.87 17.83 0.68
C ARG A 43 -0.70 19.27 1.12
N ARG A 44 -1.74 19.92 1.67
CA ARG A 44 -1.65 21.30 2.16
C ARG A 44 -0.69 21.50 3.33
N ARG A 45 -0.16 20.42 3.92
CA ARG A 45 0.69 20.47 5.12
C ARG A 45 2.12 20.01 4.87
N PHE A 46 2.32 19.00 4.02
CA PHE A 46 3.64 18.45 3.70
C PHE A 46 4.18 19.08 2.41
N ALA A 47 5.50 19.18 2.28
CA ALA A 47 6.14 19.67 1.05
C ALA A 47 5.73 18.83 -0.16
N LYS A 48 5.65 17.51 0.04
CA LYS A 48 5.17 16.55 -0.95
C LYS A 48 4.43 15.40 -0.26
N VAL A 49 3.47 14.82 -0.96
CA VAL A 49 2.80 13.59 -0.55
C VAL A 49 2.99 12.56 -1.67
N VAL A 50 3.29 11.32 -1.27
CA VAL A 50 3.48 10.17 -2.14
C VAL A 50 2.43 9.14 -1.79
N TRP A 51 1.63 8.72 -2.75
CA TRP A 51 0.54 7.79 -2.56
C TRP A 51 0.73 6.52 -3.40
N SER A 52 0.44 5.38 -2.79
CA SER A 52 0.21 4.11 -3.46
C SER A 52 -1.22 3.64 -3.15
N PRO A 53 -1.99 3.13 -4.13
CA PRO A 53 -3.35 2.64 -3.86
C PRO A 53 -3.35 1.40 -2.97
N GLY A 54 -4.33 1.33 -2.07
CA GLY A 54 -4.71 0.10 -1.39
C GLY A 54 -5.87 -0.61 -2.08
N ASN A 55 -6.36 -1.69 -1.47
CA ASN A 55 -7.52 -2.39 -2.02
C ASN A 55 -8.80 -1.58 -1.83
N HIS A 56 -8.93 -0.83 -0.73
CA HIS A 56 -10.15 -0.07 -0.43
C HIS A 56 -10.38 1.08 -1.43
N GLU A 57 -9.34 1.79 -1.87
CA GLU A 57 -9.52 2.83 -2.90
C GLU A 57 -10.02 2.26 -4.23
N LEU A 58 -9.76 0.98 -4.52
CA LEU A 58 -10.18 0.31 -5.75
C LEU A 58 -11.59 -0.28 -5.65
N TRP A 59 -12.21 -0.27 -4.47
CA TRP A 59 -13.58 -0.74 -4.29
C TRP A 59 -14.58 0.20 -4.95
N THR A 60 -15.57 -0.38 -5.64
CA THR A 60 -16.73 0.37 -6.13
C THR A 60 -17.94 0.01 -5.28
N THR A 61 -18.24 0.84 -4.28
CA THR A 61 -19.39 0.63 -3.39
C THR A 61 -20.63 1.32 -3.93
N LYS A 62 -21.82 0.85 -3.53
CA LYS A 62 -23.11 1.45 -3.95
C LYS A 62 -23.29 2.92 -3.50
N ASP A 63 -22.60 3.33 -2.44
CA ASP A 63 -22.75 4.64 -1.82
C ASP A 63 -21.64 5.62 -2.25
N ASP A 64 -20.78 5.22 -3.21
CA ASP A 64 -19.81 6.09 -3.87
C ASP A 64 -20.48 6.77 -5.07
N PRO A 65 -20.59 8.10 -5.15
CA PRO A 65 -21.10 8.76 -6.35
C PRO A 65 -20.31 8.41 -7.62
N VAL A 66 -19.01 8.13 -7.49
CA VAL A 66 -18.15 7.72 -8.59
C VAL A 66 -18.24 6.19 -8.75
N GLN A 67 -19.03 5.75 -9.73
CA GLN A 67 -19.28 4.34 -10.04
C GLN A 67 -18.26 3.71 -11.01
N ALA A 68 -17.12 4.36 -11.24
CA ALA A 68 -16.04 3.79 -12.05
C ALA A 68 -15.45 2.55 -11.37
N ARG A 69 -15.02 1.57 -12.18
CA ARG A 69 -14.51 0.27 -11.74
C ARG A 69 -13.11 0.00 -12.32
N GLY A 70 -12.38 -0.91 -11.68
CA GLY A 70 -11.11 -1.44 -12.17
C GLY A 70 -10.11 -0.38 -12.60
N GLU A 71 -9.48 -0.59 -13.74
CA GLU A 71 -8.43 0.28 -14.25
C GLU A 71 -8.91 1.72 -14.48
N VAL A 72 -10.18 1.91 -14.88
CA VAL A 72 -10.75 3.25 -15.08
C VAL A 72 -10.79 4.00 -13.75
N ARG A 73 -11.26 3.33 -12.68
CA ARG A 73 -11.27 3.92 -11.33
C ARG A 73 -9.86 4.29 -10.88
N TYR A 74 -8.91 3.37 -11.06
CA TYR A 74 -7.50 3.63 -10.72
C TYR A 74 -6.95 4.86 -11.46
N LYS A 75 -7.18 4.97 -12.77
CA LYS A 75 -6.74 6.10 -13.58
C LYS A 75 -7.36 7.43 -13.10
N GLN A 76 -8.63 7.42 -12.72
CA GLN A 76 -9.28 8.61 -12.13
C GLN A 76 -8.66 9.02 -10.80
N LEU A 77 -8.28 8.06 -9.94
CA LEU A 77 -7.55 8.35 -8.69
C LEU A 77 -6.16 8.92 -8.96
N VAL A 78 -5.47 8.45 -10.00
CA VAL A 78 -4.19 9.00 -10.44
C VAL A 78 -4.36 10.44 -10.93
N GLU A 79 -5.37 10.72 -11.76
CA GLU A 79 -5.70 12.07 -12.24
C GLU A 79 -6.04 13.02 -11.09
N LEU A 80 -6.82 12.54 -10.13
CA LEU A 80 -7.10 13.24 -8.88
C LEU A 80 -5.81 13.61 -8.15
N CYS A 81 -4.93 12.64 -7.88
CA CYS A 81 -3.66 12.87 -7.19
C CYS A 81 -2.80 13.92 -7.92
N ARG A 82 -2.70 13.84 -9.25
CA ARG A 82 -1.98 14.83 -10.07
C ARG A 82 -2.58 16.23 -9.93
N SER A 83 -3.91 16.35 -9.93
CA SER A 83 -4.60 17.65 -9.78
C SER A 83 -4.28 18.37 -8.45
N ILE A 84 -3.85 17.61 -7.45
CA ILE A 84 -3.47 18.10 -6.12
C ILE A 84 -1.97 17.89 -5.82
N ASP A 85 -1.11 17.72 -6.83
CA ASP A 85 0.35 17.56 -6.67
C ASP A 85 0.77 16.46 -5.67
N VAL A 86 0.08 15.32 -5.72
CA VAL A 86 0.42 14.08 -5.02
C VAL A 86 1.08 13.13 -6.01
N LEU A 87 2.26 12.60 -5.67
CA LEU A 87 2.98 11.64 -6.50
C LEU A 87 2.33 10.26 -6.44
N THR A 88 2.24 9.61 -7.59
CA THR A 88 1.56 8.32 -7.77
C THR A 88 2.49 7.26 -8.37
N PRO A 89 2.07 5.98 -8.43
CA PRO A 89 2.83 4.94 -9.12
C PRO A 89 3.01 5.16 -10.62
N GLU A 90 2.30 6.12 -11.22
CA GLU A 90 2.38 6.45 -12.66
C GLU A 90 3.33 7.62 -12.97
N ASP A 91 3.78 8.35 -11.95
CA ASP A 91 4.67 9.50 -12.09
C ASP A 91 6.13 9.11 -11.96
N GLU A 92 7.05 9.80 -12.64
CA GLU A 92 8.48 9.55 -12.52
C GLU A 92 8.92 9.49 -11.04
N PHE A 93 9.73 8.49 -10.69
CA PHE A 93 10.16 8.31 -9.31
C PHE A 93 11.04 9.49 -8.91
N ALA A 94 10.52 10.32 -8.01
CA ALA A 94 11.23 11.48 -7.51
C ALA A 94 12.41 11.07 -6.63
N VAL A 95 13.43 11.93 -6.56
CA VAL A 95 14.57 11.75 -5.67
C VAL A 95 14.35 12.60 -4.42
N PHE A 96 14.51 11.98 -3.25
CA PHE A 96 14.48 12.67 -1.97
C PHE A 96 15.89 12.81 -1.41
N GLU A 97 16.32 14.05 -1.19
CA GLU A 97 17.63 14.41 -0.66
C GLU A 97 17.60 14.43 0.88
N GLY A 98 17.64 13.24 1.50
CA GLY A 98 17.59 13.10 2.96
C GLY A 98 18.96 13.04 3.64
N ALA A 99 18.98 13.04 4.98
CA ALA A 99 20.21 12.95 5.78
C ALA A 99 21.03 11.66 5.52
N GLY A 100 20.42 10.61 4.96
CA GLY A 100 21.06 9.37 4.52
C GLY A 100 21.50 9.33 3.05
N GLY A 101 21.46 10.47 2.36
CA GLY A 101 21.75 10.62 0.93
C GLY A 101 20.49 10.53 0.04
N PRO A 102 20.67 10.75 -1.28
CA PRO A 102 19.57 10.69 -2.23
C PRO A 102 19.00 9.28 -2.33
N VAL A 103 17.67 9.18 -2.28
CA VAL A 103 16.94 7.93 -2.54
C VAL A 103 15.88 8.16 -3.60
N ALA A 104 15.71 7.17 -4.48
CA ALA A 104 14.59 7.14 -5.40
C ALA A 104 13.33 6.70 -4.64
N VAL A 105 12.30 7.55 -4.63
CA VAL A 105 11.02 7.28 -3.97
C VAL A 105 10.08 6.60 -4.95
N ALA A 106 9.81 5.31 -4.72
CA ALA A 106 9.12 4.45 -5.67
C ALA A 106 7.75 4.01 -5.14
N PRO A 107 6.68 4.82 -5.36
CA PRO A 107 5.31 4.34 -5.22
C PRO A 107 5.00 3.26 -6.25
N LEU A 108 4.46 2.14 -5.78
CA LEU A 108 4.12 0.97 -6.56
C LEU A 108 2.64 0.64 -6.39
N PHE A 109 2.09 -0.02 -7.41
CA PHE A 109 0.78 -0.64 -7.35
C PHE A 109 0.92 -2.00 -8.01
N THR A 110 0.89 -3.07 -7.20
CA THR A 110 1.10 -4.46 -7.64
C THR A 110 -0.13 -5.35 -7.48
N LEU A 111 -1.09 -5.01 -6.60
CA LEU A 111 -2.24 -5.87 -6.27
C LEU A 111 -1.77 -7.23 -5.69
N TYR A 112 -2.48 -8.32 -6.01
CA TYR A 112 -2.18 -9.69 -5.60
C TYR A 112 -2.68 -10.69 -6.65
N ASP A 113 -2.13 -11.91 -6.61
CA ASP A 113 -2.40 -12.97 -7.57
C ASP A 113 -2.66 -14.34 -6.91
N TYR A 114 -3.07 -14.35 -5.63
CA TYR A 114 -3.41 -15.57 -4.89
C TYR A 114 -2.26 -16.59 -4.78
N THR A 115 -0.99 -16.19 -4.98
CA THR A 115 0.16 -17.11 -4.85
C THR A 115 0.60 -17.31 -3.41
N PHE A 116 0.23 -16.44 -2.48
CA PHE A 116 0.45 -16.62 -1.04
C PHE A 116 -0.52 -17.65 -0.44
N ARG A 117 -0.39 -18.89 -0.90
CA ARG A 117 -1.34 -19.97 -0.67
C ARG A 117 -1.14 -20.70 0.65
N PRO A 118 -2.21 -21.08 1.38
CA PRO A 118 -2.10 -21.95 2.56
C PRO A 118 -1.31 -23.23 2.27
N ALA A 119 -0.59 -23.74 3.27
CA ALA A 119 0.13 -24.99 3.15
C ALA A 119 -0.81 -26.14 2.73
N GLY A 120 -0.35 -27.01 1.83
CA GLY A 120 -1.14 -28.13 1.32
C GLY A 120 -2.05 -27.80 0.13
N THR A 121 -2.06 -26.55 -0.35
CA THR A 121 -2.82 -26.17 -1.56
C THR A 121 -1.85 -25.89 -2.71
N THR A 122 -2.25 -26.22 -3.95
CA THR A 122 -1.36 -26.18 -5.12
C THR A 122 -1.79 -25.18 -6.18
N ASP A 123 -3.04 -24.75 -6.13
CA ASP A 123 -3.65 -23.85 -7.11
C ASP A 123 -4.64 -22.91 -6.41
N LYS A 124 -5.10 -21.90 -7.15
CA LYS A 124 -6.05 -20.91 -6.63
C LYS A 124 -7.37 -21.54 -6.17
N ALA A 125 -7.88 -22.54 -6.89
CA ALA A 125 -9.19 -23.13 -6.59
C ALA A 125 -9.17 -23.87 -5.25
N SER A 126 -8.17 -24.74 -5.05
CA SER A 126 -7.96 -25.45 -3.79
C SER A 126 -7.68 -24.49 -2.63
N ALA A 127 -6.90 -23.42 -2.86
CA ALA A 127 -6.63 -22.43 -1.83
C ALA A 127 -7.87 -21.62 -1.42
N LEU A 128 -8.70 -21.20 -2.39
CA LEU A 128 -9.96 -20.51 -2.11
C LEU A 128 -10.98 -21.42 -1.41
N ALA A 129 -11.00 -22.72 -1.75
CA ALA A 129 -11.86 -23.69 -1.06
C ALA A 129 -11.49 -23.78 0.43
N VAL A 130 -10.19 -23.88 0.76
CA VAL A 130 -9.73 -23.87 2.16
C VAL A 130 -10.10 -22.57 2.87
N ALA A 131 -9.92 -21.42 2.21
CA ALA A 131 -10.29 -20.12 2.78
C ALA A 131 -11.81 -20.02 3.02
N GLN A 132 -12.63 -20.52 2.09
CA GLN A 132 -14.08 -20.58 2.22
C GLN A 132 -14.54 -21.50 3.36
N GLU A 133 -13.95 -22.69 3.48
CA GLU A 133 -14.23 -23.63 4.58
C GLU A 133 -13.88 -23.03 5.95
N ALA A 134 -12.81 -22.24 6.02
CA ALA A 134 -12.41 -21.49 7.21
C ALA A 134 -13.28 -20.25 7.49
N GLY A 135 -14.18 -19.88 6.57
CA GLY A 135 -15.00 -18.66 6.67
C GLY A 135 -14.23 -17.35 6.45
N VAL A 136 -13.09 -17.40 5.76
CA VAL A 136 -12.18 -16.28 5.54
C VAL A 136 -12.19 -15.90 4.06
N ILE A 137 -13.08 -14.98 3.67
CA ILE A 137 -13.15 -14.43 2.31
C ILE A 137 -12.95 -12.93 2.34
N CYS A 138 -12.01 -12.42 1.54
CA CYS A 138 -11.79 -10.98 1.42
C CYS A 138 -12.95 -10.29 0.69
N THR A 139 -13.35 -9.12 1.17
CA THR A 139 -14.41 -8.30 0.57
C THR A 139 -14.08 -7.84 -0.85
N ASP A 140 -12.79 -7.83 -1.22
CA ASP A 140 -12.33 -7.57 -2.58
C ASP A 140 -13.02 -8.47 -3.61
N GLU A 141 -13.42 -9.69 -3.23
CA GLU A 141 -14.15 -10.62 -4.11
C GLU A 141 -15.46 -10.03 -4.66
N TYR A 142 -16.01 -9.01 -3.99
CA TYR A 142 -17.27 -8.40 -4.33
C TYR A 142 -17.14 -6.97 -4.88
N PHE A 143 -16.12 -6.21 -4.45
CA PHE A 143 -16.01 -4.78 -4.77
C PHE A 143 -14.77 -4.39 -5.59
N LEU A 144 -13.73 -5.23 -5.63
CA LEU A 144 -12.53 -4.97 -6.41
C LEU A 144 -12.67 -5.62 -7.79
N HIS A 145 -13.27 -4.87 -8.71
CA HIS A 145 -13.46 -5.31 -10.09
C HIS A 145 -12.17 -5.16 -10.89
N PRO A 146 -11.71 -6.18 -11.64
CA PRO A 146 -10.46 -6.11 -12.38
C PRO A 146 -10.58 -5.53 -13.80
N ASP A 147 -11.76 -5.08 -14.23
CA ASP A 147 -11.99 -4.61 -15.60
C ASP A 147 -10.93 -3.57 -16.05
N PRO A 148 -10.40 -3.65 -17.29
CA PRO A 148 -10.77 -4.58 -18.37
C PRO A 148 -10.03 -5.93 -18.31
N TYR A 149 -9.21 -6.17 -17.29
CA TYR A 149 -8.49 -7.42 -17.15
C TYR A 149 -9.46 -8.57 -16.80
N PRO A 150 -9.24 -9.79 -17.31
CA PRO A 150 -10.14 -10.91 -17.08
C PRO A 150 -10.14 -11.40 -15.63
N SER A 151 -9.14 -11.04 -14.83
CA SER A 151 -9.02 -11.39 -13.41
C SER A 151 -8.10 -10.41 -12.68
N ARG A 152 -8.17 -10.42 -11.34
CA ARG A 152 -7.24 -9.67 -10.49
C ARG A 152 -5.80 -10.16 -10.63
N GLU A 153 -5.59 -11.45 -10.88
CA GLU A 153 -4.27 -12.02 -11.20
C GLU A 153 -3.70 -11.44 -12.50
N ALA A 154 -4.53 -11.33 -13.54
CA ALA A 154 -4.11 -10.74 -14.81
C ALA A 154 -3.78 -9.25 -14.66
N TRP A 155 -4.56 -8.52 -13.85
CA TRP A 155 -4.25 -7.13 -13.55
C TRP A 155 -2.96 -7.00 -12.72
N CYS A 156 -2.81 -7.81 -11.67
CA CYS A 156 -1.59 -7.91 -10.87
C CYS A 156 -0.37 -8.19 -11.77
N ALA A 157 -0.49 -9.12 -12.71
CA ALA A 157 0.60 -9.44 -13.63
C ALA A 157 1.05 -8.24 -14.46
N ALA A 158 0.10 -7.51 -15.07
CA ALA A 158 0.41 -6.29 -15.83
C ALA A 158 1.02 -5.20 -14.95
N ARG A 159 0.52 -5.06 -13.71
CA ARG A 159 1.02 -4.11 -12.73
C ARG A 159 2.43 -4.41 -12.22
N VAL A 160 2.74 -5.68 -12.01
CA VAL A 160 4.08 -6.15 -11.66
C VAL A 160 5.05 -5.86 -12.80
N GLU A 161 4.68 -6.15 -14.05
CA GLU A 161 5.53 -5.88 -15.22
C GLU A 161 5.83 -4.39 -15.40
N GLU A 162 4.82 -3.53 -15.29
CA GLU A 162 5.02 -2.08 -15.40
C GLU A 162 5.87 -1.55 -14.24
N SER A 163 5.58 -1.96 -13.01
CA SER A 163 6.36 -1.55 -11.82
C SER A 163 7.82 -1.99 -11.94
N GLU A 164 8.07 -3.22 -12.40
CA GLU A 164 9.41 -3.75 -12.63
C GLU A 164 10.16 -2.95 -13.71
N ARG A 165 9.48 -2.62 -14.83
CA ARG A 165 10.05 -1.80 -15.91
C ARG A 165 10.49 -0.44 -15.40
N ARG A 166 9.68 0.22 -14.57
CA ARG A 166 10.00 1.53 -13.97
C ARG A 166 11.16 1.43 -12.97
N LEU A 167 11.16 0.42 -12.11
CA LEU A 167 12.24 0.18 -11.16
C LEU A 167 13.58 -0.12 -11.84
N ARG A 168 13.57 -0.81 -12.99
CA ARG A 168 14.78 -1.06 -13.81
C ARG A 168 15.35 0.22 -14.43
N ALA A 169 14.54 1.26 -14.61
CA ALA A 169 14.98 2.54 -15.17
C ALA A 169 15.59 3.48 -14.11
N VAL A 170 15.49 3.16 -12.82
CA VAL A 170 16.10 3.94 -11.74
C VAL A 170 17.62 3.89 -11.84
N ASP A 171 18.27 5.04 -11.67
CA ASP A 171 19.72 5.15 -11.59
C ASP A 171 20.29 4.12 -10.60
N SER A 172 21.22 3.31 -11.11
CA SER A 172 21.91 2.27 -10.33
C SER A 172 22.68 2.79 -9.12
N SER A 173 23.06 4.08 -9.11
CA SER A 173 23.73 4.72 -7.97
C SER A 173 22.79 5.00 -6.79
N LEU A 174 21.48 5.06 -7.03
CA LEU A 174 20.47 5.32 -6.02
C LEU A 174 19.99 4.03 -5.35
N ARG A 175 19.75 4.13 -4.04
CA ARG A 175 18.89 3.19 -3.31
C ARG A 175 17.42 3.58 -3.53
N THR A 176 16.51 2.63 -3.31
CA THR A 176 15.07 2.87 -3.47
C THR A 176 14.32 2.85 -2.14
N VAL A 177 13.30 3.69 -2.00
CA VAL A 177 12.25 3.52 -0.98
C VAL A 177 11.06 2.90 -1.71
N LEU A 178 10.84 1.60 -1.51
CA LEU A 178 9.75 0.87 -2.15
C LEU A 178 8.46 1.09 -1.35
N ILE A 179 7.40 1.55 -1.99
CA ILE A 179 6.14 1.88 -1.30
C ILE A 179 5.01 1.12 -2.00
N ASN A 180 4.44 0.12 -1.34
CA ASN A 180 3.35 -0.66 -1.90
C ASN A 180 2.38 -1.00 -0.77
N HIS A 181 1.08 -0.95 -1.03
CA HIS A 181 0.10 -1.25 0.01
C HIS A 181 0.24 -2.69 0.53
N TRP A 182 0.34 -3.66 -0.38
CA TRP A 182 0.63 -5.06 -0.07
C TRP A 182 2.12 -5.25 0.26
N PRO A 183 2.48 -6.12 1.21
CA PRO A 183 3.87 -6.51 1.39
C PRO A 183 4.44 -7.14 0.11
N LEU A 184 5.68 -6.79 -0.26
CA LEU A 184 6.35 -7.37 -1.45
C LEU A 184 6.92 -8.79 -1.19
N VAL A 185 6.90 -9.23 0.06
CA VAL A 185 7.34 -10.57 0.47
C VAL A 185 6.25 -11.21 1.33
N ARG A 186 6.29 -12.55 1.41
CA ARG A 186 5.26 -13.32 2.14
C ARG A 186 5.43 -13.28 3.67
N ASP A 187 6.66 -13.12 4.16
CA ASP A 187 7.01 -13.22 5.58
C ASP A 187 6.08 -12.43 6.54
N PRO A 188 5.65 -11.18 6.21
CA PRO A 188 4.68 -10.43 6.99
C PRO A 188 3.37 -11.17 7.29
N THR A 189 2.92 -12.08 6.43
CA THR A 189 1.61 -12.74 6.56
C THR A 189 1.64 -13.93 7.53
N PHE A 190 2.83 -14.41 7.94
CA PHE A 190 2.95 -15.59 8.81
C PHE A 190 2.41 -15.41 10.24
N VAL A 191 2.12 -14.17 10.64
CA VAL A 191 1.53 -13.85 11.95
C VAL A 191 0.05 -13.53 11.88
N LEU A 192 -0.57 -13.65 10.69
CA LEU A 192 -2.00 -13.43 10.55
C LEU A 192 -2.77 -14.39 11.46
N ARG A 193 -3.77 -13.84 12.16
CA ARG A 193 -4.69 -14.65 12.98
C ARG A 193 -5.43 -15.71 12.14
N TYR A 194 -5.72 -15.36 10.89
CA TYR A 194 -6.35 -16.21 9.89
C TYR A 194 -5.42 -16.34 8.68
N PRO A 195 -4.57 -17.37 8.62
CA PRO A 195 -3.53 -17.52 7.60
C PRO A 195 -4.06 -17.56 6.16
N GLU A 196 -5.30 -18.02 5.97
CA GLU A 196 -5.98 -18.11 4.68
C GLU A 196 -6.13 -16.75 4.00
N PHE A 197 -6.20 -15.67 4.80
CA PHE A 197 -6.29 -14.31 4.27
C PHE A 197 -5.05 -13.89 3.48
N ALA A 198 -3.91 -14.59 3.65
CA ALA A 198 -2.68 -14.30 2.92
C ALA A 198 -2.87 -14.33 1.39
N LEU A 199 -3.89 -15.03 0.87
CA LEU A 199 -4.25 -15.07 -0.55
C LEU A 199 -4.47 -13.69 -1.18
N TRP A 200 -4.92 -12.71 -0.39
CA TRP A 200 -5.19 -11.34 -0.85
C TRP A 200 -4.08 -10.36 -0.46
N CYS A 201 -2.94 -10.86 0.05
CA CYS A 201 -1.89 -10.03 0.65
C CYS A 201 -0.68 -9.76 -0.25
N GLY A 202 -0.64 -10.22 -1.49
CA GLY A 202 0.46 -9.92 -2.43
C GLY A 202 0.69 -11.00 -3.47
N THR A 203 1.90 -11.01 -4.02
CA THR A 203 2.36 -11.94 -5.08
C THR A 203 3.77 -12.43 -4.79
N GLU A 204 4.08 -13.67 -5.18
CA GLU A 204 5.44 -14.23 -5.08
C GLU A 204 6.41 -13.62 -6.10
N ARG A 205 5.91 -12.94 -7.13
CA ARG A 205 6.73 -12.33 -8.20
C ARG A 205 7.62 -11.18 -7.73
N THR A 206 7.35 -10.61 -6.54
CA THR A 206 8.09 -9.48 -5.98
C THR A 206 9.06 -9.88 -4.88
N ALA A 207 9.22 -11.17 -4.61
CA ALA A 207 9.88 -11.70 -3.42
C ALA A 207 11.36 -11.30 -3.26
N ASP A 208 12.05 -10.90 -4.33
CA ASP A 208 13.45 -10.46 -4.33
C ASP A 208 13.62 -8.95 -4.60
N TRP A 209 12.54 -8.18 -4.75
CA TRP A 209 12.59 -6.79 -5.19
C TRP A 209 13.35 -5.88 -4.23
N HIS A 210 13.30 -6.14 -2.93
CA HIS A 210 14.03 -5.38 -1.92
C HIS A 210 15.55 -5.49 -2.12
N LEU A 211 16.06 -6.62 -2.59
CA LEU A 211 17.48 -6.78 -2.93
C LEU A 211 17.76 -6.27 -4.33
N ARG A 212 16.98 -6.76 -5.30
CA ARG A 212 17.19 -6.54 -6.72
C ARG A 212 17.12 -5.06 -7.12
N PHE A 213 16.31 -4.28 -6.41
CA PHE A 213 16.16 -2.84 -6.60
C PHE A 213 16.76 -2.01 -5.48
N ARG A 214 17.71 -2.58 -4.71
CA ARG A 214 18.55 -1.86 -3.72
C ARG A 214 17.73 -1.07 -2.71
N ALA A 215 16.70 -1.68 -2.15
CA ALA A 215 15.82 -0.98 -1.23
C ALA A 215 16.59 -0.51 0.03
N ALA A 216 16.39 0.76 0.37
CA ALA A 216 16.66 1.30 1.68
C ALA A 216 15.69 0.71 2.70
N VAL A 217 14.41 0.70 2.33
CA VAL A 217 13.29 0.20 3.12
C VAL A 217 12.14 -0.09 2.17
N MET A 218 11.29 -1.03 2.58
CA MET A 218 9.99 -1.29 1.97
C MET A 218 8.90 -0.85 2.95
N VAL A 219 8.02 0.06 2.53
CA VAL A 219 6.92 0.61 3.33
C VAL A 219 5.60 0.04 2.80
N TYR A 220 4.82 -0.56 3.70
CA TYR A 220 3.53 -1.18 3.37
C TYR A 220 2.48 -1.03 4.47
N GLY A 221 1.27 -1.48 4.17
CA GLY A 221 0.14 -1.53 5.11
C GLY A 221 -0.61 -2.85 4.97
N HIS A 222 -1.91 -2.75 4.69
CA HIS A 222 -2.85 -3.85 4.43
C HIS A 222 -3.15 -4.77 5.62
N LEU A 223 -2.12 -5.21 6.36
CA LEU A 223 -2.27 -6.26 7.37
C LEU A 223 -2.88 -5.76 8.67
N HIS A 224 -2.86 -4.45 8.92
CA HIS A 224 -3.28 -3.84 10.17
C HIS A 224 -2.43 -4.31 11.37
N ILE A 225 -1.17 -4.65 11.11
CA ILE A 225 -0.20 -5.15 12.12
C ILE A 225 1.06 -4.27 12.07
N PRO A 226 1.03 -3.05 12.64
CA PRO A 226 2.15 -2.12 12.58
C PRO A 226 3.37 -2.65 13.32
N ARG A 227 4.46 -2.82 12.59
CA ARG A 227 5.73 -3.35 13.09
C ARG A 227 6.85 -3.11 12.10
N THR A 228 8.08 -3.22 12.59
CA THR A 228 9.28 -3.32 11.76
C THR A 228 9.71 -4.79 11.68
N ILE A 229 9.96 -5.31 10.48
CA ILE A 229 10.69 -6.58 10.32
C ILE A 229 11.92 -6.37 9.44
N ARG A 230 12.86 -7.32 9.50
CA ARG A 230 14.01 -7.37 8.58
C ARG A 230 13.96 -8.63 7.74
N LYS A 231 14.13 -8.44 6.43
CA LYS A 231 14.27 -9.52 5.45
C LYS A 231 15.53 -9.26 4.65
N ASP A 232 16.48 -10.19 4.71
CA ASP A 232 17.77 -10.09 4.01
C ASP A 232 18.52 -8.78 4.31
N GLY A 233 18.45 -8.33 5.56
CA GLY A 233 19.04 -7.08 6.04
C GLY A 233 18.25 -5.81 5.70
N VAL A 234 17.25 -5.87 4.82
CA VAL A 234 16.39 -4.74 4.45
C VAL A 234 15.21 -4.62 5.40
N ARG A 235 14.88 -3.39 5.79
CA ARG A 235 13.73 -3.09 6.64
C ARG A 235 12.40 -3.13 5.86
N PHE A 236 11.40 -3.74 6.47
CA PHE A 236 10.01 -3.73 6.03
C PHE A 236 9.15 -3.11 7.13
N ASP A 237 8.61 -1.92 6.86
CA ASP A 237 7.81 -1.14 7.80
C ASP A 237 6.32 -1.28 7.46
N GLU A 238 5.56 -1.94 8.33
CA GLU A 238 4.10 -1.90 8.28
C GLU A 238 3.64 -0.65 9.02
N VAL A 239 2.99 0.27 8.30
CA VAL A 239 2.67 1.62 8.79
C VAL A 239 1.17 1.87 8.93
N SER A 240 0.36 0.81 9.01
CA SER A 240 -1.09 0.93 9.06
C SER A 240 -1.56 1.63 10.34
N LEU A 241 -2.65 2.41 10.18
CA LEU A 241 -3.44 2.85 11.32
C LEU A 241 -4.43 1.76 11.73
N GLY A 242 -5.20 1.28 10.75
CA GLY A 242 -6.31 0.35 10.94
C GLY A 242 -7.63 1.04 11.32
N TYR A 243 -8.61 0.23 11.68
CA TYR A 243 -9.92 0.71 12.14
C TYR A 243 -9.82 1.24 13.59
N PRO A 244 -10.73 2.13 14.02
CA PRO A 244 -10.74 2.65 15.40
C PRO A 244 -10.67 1.57 16.48
N ARG A 245 -11.41 0.46 16.29
CA ARG A 245 -11.41 -0.68 17.22
C ARG A 245 -10.06 -1.40 17.33
N GLU A 246 -9.16 -1.22 16.38
CA GLU A 246 -7.85 -1.87 16.34
C GLU A 246 -6.76 -0.99 16.94
N TRP A 247 -6.77 0.31 16.63
CA TRP A 247 -5.73 1.22 17.12
C TRP A 247 -6.05 1.87 18.47
N GLN A 248 -7.32 2.03 18.85
CA GLN A 248 -7.65 2.58 20.17
C GLN A 248 -7.09 1.74 21.32
N PRO A 249 -7.17 0.39 21.29
CA PRO A 249 -6.51 -0.44 22.30
C PRO A 249 -4.98 -0.30 22.35
N ARG A 250 -4.34 0.22 21.29
CA ARG A 250 -2.89 0.52 21.26
C ARG A 250 -2.54 1.81 22.00
N GLY A 251 -3.54 2.60 22.42
CA GLY A 251 -3.35 3.85 23.16
C GLY A 251 -2.84 5.02 22.33
N TRP A 252 -2.97 4.97 21.00
CA TRP A 252 -2.50 6.05 20.12
C TRP A 252 -3.38 7.30 20.23
N THR A 253 -2.76 8.41 20.62
CA THR A 253 -3.41 9.71 20.76
C THR A 253 -3.10 10.66 19.59
N ALA A 254 -2.14 10.31 18.75
CA ALA A 254 -1.72 11.02 17.56
C ALA A 254 -1.27 10.03 16.48
N ALA A 255 -1.11 10.53 15.25
CA ALA A 255 -0.64 9.72 14.14
C ALA A 255 0.77 9.20 14.38
N PRO A 256 0.98 7.88 14.32
CA PRO A 256 2.25 7.29 14.68
C PRO A 256 3.16 7.30 13.45
N LEU A 257 3.50 8.52 13.00
CA LEU A 257 4.37 8.78 11.87
C LEU A 257 5.74 8.12 12.11
N LEU A 258 6.32 7.58 11.05
CA LEU A 258 7.60 6.89 11.07
C LEU A 258 8.58 7.64 10.19
N ASP A 259 9.78 7.92 10.72
CA ASP A 259 10.90 8.33 9.90
C ASP A 259 11.34 7.14 9.04
N VAL A 260 11.12 7.25 7.74
CA VAL A 260 11.35 6.19 6.76
C VAL A 260 12.83 5.95 6.51
N LEU A 261 13.70 6.95 6.73
CA LEU A 261 15.15 6.86 6.46
C LEU A 261 16.00 6.71 7.71
N ARG A 262 15.38 6.56 8.89
CA ARG A 262 16.07 6.24 10.14
C ARG A 262 16.99 5.01 10.02
N GLU A 263 18.07 4.96 10.79
CA GLU A 263 19.01 3.83 10.78
C GLU A 263 18.51 2.62 11.62
N GLY A 264 17.70 2.87 12.66
CA GLY A 264 17.22 1.86 13.61
C GLY A 264 15.84 1.28 13.30
N ASP A 265 15.47 0.26 14.08
CA ASP A 265 14.10 -0.27 14.09
C ASP A 265 13.27 0.60 15.05
N ALA A 266 12.05 0.99 14.65
CA ALA A 266 11.26 1.95 15.43
C ALA A 266 10.18 1.30 16.30
N ARG A 267 9.91 0.00 16.09
CA ARG A 267 8.90 -0.81 16.78
C ARG A 267 9.26 -2.27 16.72
#